data_AF-A0A4Y7ICS8-F1
#
_entry.id   AF-A0A4Y7ICS8-F1
#
_cell.length_a   1.000
_cell.length_b   1.000
_cell.length_c   1.000
_cell.angle_alpha   90.00
_cell.angle_beta   90.00
_cell.angle_gamma   90.00
#
_symmetry.space_group_name_H-M   'P 1'
#
loop_
_entity.id
_entity.type
_entity.pdbx_description
1 polymer ?
#
loop_
_entity_poly.entity_id
_entity_poly.type
_entity_poly.pdbx_seq_one_letter_code
_entity_poly.pdbx_strand_id
1 'polypeptide(L)'
;MGHFCASSFVVSFYVPKENQANVPPAKGLHVQKWNTKYAAVRQFGGFISGDDELGEEAAALHASLAGSKWSSAVDKSRLSSESAYTVAGYNSPFEFENRVNEIWMMFEMEE
;
A
#
# COMPACT_ATOMS: atom_id res chain seq x y z
N MET A 1 -23.95 2.82 19.77
CA MET A 1 -22.77 3.67 19.53
C MET A 1 -21.95 3.01 18.44
N GLY A 2 -21.69 3.70 17.32
CA GLY A 2 -20.85 3.21 16.22
C GLY A 2 -21.53 3.34 14.85
N HIS A 3 -21.57 4.55 14.28
CA HIS A 3 -22.13 4.78 12.94
C HIS A 3 -21.26 5.70 12.06
N PHE A 4 -20.01 5.92 12.44
CA PHE A 4 -19.04 6.60 11.60
C PHE A 4 -17.69 5.88 11.77
N CYS A 5 -17.58 4.71 11.14
CA CYS A 5 -16.27 4.21 10.77
C CYS A 5 -15.83 5.10 9.60
N ALA A 6 -15.23 6.25 9.94
CA ALA A 6 -14.67 7.14 8.95
C ALA A 6 -13.44 6.42 8.38
N SER A 7 -13.48 6.05 7.09
CA SER A 7 -12.29 5.55 6.40
C SER A 7 -11.23 6.65 6.38
N SER A 8 -10.16 6.46 7.13
CA SER A 8 -8.98 7.32 7.08
C SER A 8 -8.05 6.82 5.99
N PHE A 9 -7.60 7.73 5.13
CA PHE A 9 -6.61 7.44 4.10
C PHE A 9 -5.31 8.15 4.45
N VAL A 10 -4.21 7.41 4.44
CA VAL A 10 -2.87 7.97 4.62
C VAL A 10 -2.19 8.00 3.26
N VAL A 11 -1.80 9.19 2.82
CA VAL A 11 -1.00 9.36 1.60
C VAL A 11 0.45 9.59 2.01
N SER A 12 1.36 8.77 1.49
CA SER A 12 2.78 8.86 1.78
C SER A 12 3.56 9.17 0.51
N PHE A 13 4.54 10.07 0.63
CA PHE A 13 5.47 10.40 -0.46
C PHE A 13 6.85 9.86 -0.12
N TYR A 14 7.52 9.30 -1.13
CA TYR A 14 8.90 8.88 -1.00
C TYR A 14 9.82 10.11 -0.90
N VAL A 15 10.64 10.16 0.13
CA VAL A 15 11.67 11.20 0.27
C VAL A 15 12.96 10.73 -0.42
N PRO A 16 13.49 11.48 -1.41
CA PRO A 16 14.74 11.16 -2.08
C PRO A 16 15.90 11.01 -1.10
N LYS A 17 16.83 10.08 -1.39
CA LYS A 17 17.95 9.74 -0.50
C LYS A 17 18.76 10.95 -0.02
N GLU A 18 18.96 11.94 -0.88
CA GLU A 18 19.65 13.20 -0.56
C GLU A 18 18.97 13.99 0.57
N ASN A 19 17.64 13.91 0.65
CA ASN A 19 16.83 14.62 1.64
C ASN A 19 16.43 13.73 2.84
N GLN A 20 16.79 12.44 2.86
CA GLN A 20 16.45 11.55 3.98
C GLN A 20 17.22 11.87 5.26
N ALA A 21 18.42 12.44 5.16
CA ALA A 21 19.21 12.85 6.32
C ALA A 21 18.64 14.11 6.99
N ASN A 22 18.02 15.00 6.22
CA ASN A 22 17.43 16.24 6.69
C ASN A 22 16.12 16.51 5.94
N VAL A 23 15.05 15.81 6.36
CA VAL A 23 13.73 15.97 5.74
C VAL A 23 13.23 17.38 6.06
N PRO A 24 12.90 18.20 5.05
CA PRO A 24 12.44 19.56 5.30
C PRO A 24 11.14 19.53 6.13
N PRO A 25 11.03 20.36 7.18
CA PRO A 25 9.82 20.40 8.01
C PRO A 25 8.65 20.95 7.18
N ALA A 26 7.52 20.23 7.19
CA ALA A 26 6.29 20.65 6.53
C ALA A 26 5.12 20.60 7.52
N LYS A 27 4.29 21.64 7.52
CA LYS A 27 3.12 21.71 8.42
C LYS A 27 2.07 20.70 7.99
N GLY A 28 1.69 19.80 8.89
CA GLY A 28 0.71 18.74 8.62
C GLY A 28 1.30 17.50 7.93
N LEU A 29 2.62 17.41 7.78
CA LEU A 29 3.30 16.22 7.30
C LEU A 29 4.11 15.58 8.44
N HIS A 30 4.02 14.26 8.56
CA HIS A 30 4.77 13.50 9.56
C HIS A 30 5.80 12.63 8.86
N VAL A 31 7.06 12.71 9.30
CA VAL A 31 8.12 11.84 8.78
C VAL A 31 7.93 10.45 9.35
N GLN A 32 7.61 9.49 8.49
CA GLN A 32 7.54 8.08 8.85
C GLN A 32 8.81 7.37 8.40
N LYS A 33 9.57 6.81 9.34
CA LYS A 33 10.72 5.97 9.01
C LYS A 33 10.23 4.53 8.87
N TRP A 34 10.39 3.97 7.69
CA TRP A 34 10.17 2.55 7.46
C TRP A 34 11.48 1.82 7.80
N ASN A 35 11.40 0.86 8.71
CA ASN A 35 12.44 -0.15 8.90
C ASN A 35 12.27 -1.24 7.81
N THR A 36 12.82 -2.43 8.03
CA THR A 36 12.56 -3.57 7.15
C THR A 36 11.07 -3.88 7.13
N LYS A 37 10.43 -3.67 5.98
CA LYS A 37 9.04 -4.02 5.71
C LYS A 37 8.98 -4.97 4.51
N TYR A 38 8.15 -5.99 4.61
CA TYR A 38 7.88 -6.91 3.51
C TYR A 38 6.53 -6.54 2.90
N ALA A 39 6.47 -6.58 1.57
CA ALA A 39 5.27 -6.29 0.82
C ALA A 39 5.08 -7.35 -0.26
N ALA A 40 3.89 -7.92 -0.34
CA ALA A 40 3.47 -8.68 -1.50
C ALA A 40 2.87 -7.68 -2.49
N VAL A 41 3.39 -7.66 -3.71
CA VAL A 41 3.05 -6.65 -4.72
C VAL A 41 2.41 -7.31 -5.92
N ARG A 42 1.30 -6.75 -6.38
CA ARG A 42 0.68 -7.09 -7.67
C ARG A 42 0.59 -5.83 -8.51
N GLN A 43 1.18 -5.90 -9.70
CA GLN A 43 1.08 -4.86 -10.72
C GLN A 43 -0.15 -5.10 -11.59
N PHE A 44 -0.90 -4.04 -11.87
CA PHE A 44 -2.04 -4.06 -12.77
C PHE A 44 -2.06 -2.79 -13.62
N GLY A 45 -2.52 -2.94 -14.87
CA GLY A 45 -2.62 -1.83 -15.82
C GLY A 45 -4.02 -1.19 -15.80
N GLY A 46 -4.14 -0.04 -16.46
CA GLY A 46 -5.43 0.64 -16.65
C GLY A 46 -5.69 1.80 -15.68
N PHE A 47 -6.88 2.38 -15.78
CA PHE A 47 -7.30 3.49 -14.93
C PHE A 47 -8.11 2.94 -13.76
N ILE A 48 -7.72 3.25 -12.53
CA ILE A 48 -8.51 2.93 -11.34
C ILE A 48 -9.74 3.84 -11.38
N SER A 49 -10.89 3.26 -11.73
CA SER A 49 -12.14 3.99 -11.91
C SER A 49 -13.01 3.98 -10.66
N GLY A 50 -12.79 3.02 -9.74
CA GLY A 50 -13.48 2.93 -8.46
C GLY A 50 -12.81 1.99 -7.45
N ASP A 51 -13.30 2.04 -6.20
CA ASP A 51 -12.80 1.23 -5.09
C ASP A 51 -13.05 -0.29 -5.29
N ASP A 52 -14.04 -0.65 -6.10
CA ASP A 52 -14.39 -2.05 -6.39
C ASP A 52 -13.26 -2.77 -7.15
N GLU A 53 -12.67 -2.12 -8.16
CA GLU A 53 -11.53 -2.66 -8.92
C GLU A 53 -10.32 -2.91 -8.02
N LEU A 54 -10.07 -2.00 -7.06
CA LEU A 54 -9.01 -2.16 -6.08
C LEU A 54 -9.25 -3.37 -5.17
N GLY A 55 -10.50 -3.58 -4.76
CA GLY A 55 -10.91 -4.77 -4.00
C GLY A 55 -10.68 -6.07 -4.76
N GLU A 56 -11.00 -6.09 -6.06
CA GLU A 56 -10.77 -7.26 -6.92
C GLU A 56 -9.27 -7.57 -7.08
N GLU A 57 -8.44 -6.56 -7.36
CA GLU A 57 -6.99 -6.75 -7.46
C GLU A 57 -6.37 -7.16 -6.12
N ALA A 58 -6.88 -6.65 -5.00
CA ALA A 58 -6.46 -7.08 -3.66
C ALA A 58 -6.81 -8.55 -3.44
N ALA A 59 -8.03 -8.96 -3.77
CA ALA A 59 -8.47 -10.35 -3.64
C ALA A 59 -7.65 -11.28 -4.56
N ALA A 60 -7.33 -10.84 -5.77
CA ALA A 60 -6.48 -11.58 -6.70
C ALA A 60 -5.04 -11.73 -6.19
N LEU A 61 -4.46 -10.68 -5.60
CA LEU A 61 -3.15 -10.76 -4.93
C LEU A 61 -3.20 -11.75 -3.75
N HIS A 62 -4.20 -11.65 -2.89
CA HIS A 62 -4.37 -12.58 -1.76
C HIS A 62 -4.50 -14.03 -2.21
N ALA A 63 -5.35 -14.29 -3.21
CA ALA A 63 -5.51 -15.60 -3.81
C ALA A 63 -4.22 -16.13 -4.44
N SER A 64 -3.40 -15.26 -5.05
CA SER A 64 -2.10 -15.66 -5.60
C SER A 64 -1.07 -16.06 -4.53
N LEU A 65 -1.22 -15.53 -3.31
CA LEU A 65 -0.38 -15.85 -2.17
C LEU A 65 -0.86 -17.10 -1.44
N ALA A 66 -2.13 -17.50 -1.60
CA ALA A 66 -2.69 -18.69 -1.01
C ALA A 66 -1.91 -19.94 -1.44
N GLY A 67 -1.40 -20.69 -0.46
CA GLY A 67 -0.54 -21.86 -0.70
C GLY A 67 0.95 -21.55 -0.90
N SER A 68 1.34 -20.28 -0.90
CA SER A 68 2.75 -19.90 -0.79
C SER A 68 3.21 -19.90 0.67
N LYS A 69 4.53 -19.94 0.89
CA LYS A 69 5.14 -19.81 2.23
C LYS A 69 4.84 -18.47 2.92
N TRP A 70 4.33 -17.49 2.19
CA TRP A 70 4.03 -16.14 2.68
C TRP A 70 2.56 -15.96 3.09
N SER A 71 1.68 -16.90 2.74
CA SER A 71 0.23 -16.80 3.00
C SER A 71 -0.06 -16.51 4.48
N SER A 72 0.52 -17.30 5.38
CA SER A 72 0.29 -17.16 6.83
C SER A 72 0.78 -15.82 7.39
N ALA A 73 1.91 -15.30 6.89
CA ALA A 73 2.45 -14.02 7.31
C ALA A 73 1.54 -12.87 6.87
N VAL A 74 1.08 -12.92 5.62
CA VAL A 74 0.17 -11.92 5.03
C VAL A 74 -1.18 -11.93 5.74
N ASP A 75 -1.74 -13.10 6.03
CA ASP A 75 -3.01 -13.24 6.76
C ASP A 75 -2.91 -12.69 8.19
N LYS A 76 -1.83 -13.02 8.90
CA LYS A 76 -1.58 -12.51 10.25
C LYS A 76 -1.46 -10.99 10.26
N SER A 77 -0.68 -10.41 9.35
CA SER A 77 -0.51 -8.97 9.27
C SER A 77 -1.77 -8.23 8.83
N ARG A 78 -2.61 -8.81 7.97
CA ARG A 78 -3.92 -8.22 7.61
C ARG A 78 -4.87 -8.11 8.80
N LEU A 79 -4.84 -9.07 9.72
CA LEU A 79 -5.67 -9.03 10.93
C LEU A 79 -5.21 -7.97 11.95
N SER A 80 -3.93 -7.60 11.94
CA SER A 80 -3.36 -6.60 12.84
C SER A 80 -3.18 -5.21 12.21
N SER A 81 -3.33 -5.09 10.89
CA SER A 81 -3.11 -3.84 10.16
C SER A 81 -4.36 -2.96 10.22
N GLU A 82 -4.16 -1.65 10.37
CA GLU A 82 -5.21 -0.65 10.28
C GLU A 82 -5.70 -0.44 8.83
N SER A 83 -4.89 -0.85 7.85
CA SER A 83 -5.24 -0.83 6.42
C SER A 83 -5.24 -2.24 5.82
N ALA A 84 -6.24 -2.52 4.99
CA ALA A 84 -6.38 -3.82 4.31
C ALA A 84 -5.38 -4.00 3.16
N TYR A 85 -5.05 -2.92 2.46
CA TYR A 85 -4.09 -2.87 1.35
C TYR A 85 -3.61 -1.43 1.14
N THR A 86 -2.47 -1.29 0.45
CA THR A 86 -1.92 0.00 0.01
C THR A 86 -1.89 0.03 -1.50
N VAL A 87 -2.26 1.16 -2.11
CA VAL A 87 -2.15 1.36 -3.56
C VAL A 87 -0.98 2.30 -3.83
N ALA A 88 -0.06 1.88 -4.69
CA ALA A 88 1.05 2.69 -5.16
C ALA A 88 0.87 3.00 -6.64
N GLY A 89 0.67 4.28 -6.95
CA GLY A 89 0.68 4.79 -8.32
C GLY A 89 1.98 5.53 -8.59
N TYR A 90 2.76 5.05 -9.56
CA TYR A 90 4.07 5.64 -9.89
C TYR A 90 4.01 6.76 -10.93
N ASN A 91 2.85 6.97 -11.55
CA ASN A 91 2.71 7.94 -12.63
C ASN A 91 2.23 9.28 -12.09
N SER A 92 2.75 10.35 -12.69
CA SER A 92 2.27 11.71 -12.49
C SER A 92 0.75 11.78 -12.66
N PRO A 93 0.02 12.63 -11.90
CA PRO A 93 -1.40 12.88 -12.14
C PRO A 93 -1.68 13.43 -13.55
N PHE A 94 -0.65 13.88 -14.27
CA PHE A 94 -0.74 14.42 -15.63
C PHE A 94 -0.29 13.46 -16.74
N GLU A 95 0.18 12.25 -16.41
CA GLU A 95 0.50 11.22 -17.42
C GLU A 95 -0.60 10.17 -17.54
N PHE A 96 -1.18 10.08 -18.74
CA PHE A 96 -2.37 9.29 -19.05
C PHE A 96 -2.07 7.96 -19.77
N GLU A 97 -0.86 7.75 -20.29
CA GLU A 97 -0.47 6.54 -21.05
C GLU A 97 0.53 5.66 -20.27
N ASN A 98 0.48 4.34 -20.46
CA ASN A 98 1.34 3.34 -19.80
C ASN A 98 1.34 3.40 -18.26
N ARG A 99 0.19 3.68 -17.64
CA ARG A 99 0.04 3.61 -16.18
C ARG A 99 0.14 2.17 -15.69
N VAL A 100 1.14 1.93 -14.85
CA VAL A 100 1.23 0.74 -14.01
C VAL A 100 0.85 1.16 -12.60
N ASN A 101 -0.23 0.59 -12.09
CA ASN A 101 -0.61 0.72 -10.69
C ASN A 101 -0.19 -0.54 -9.95
N GLU A 102 0.11 -0.39 -8.67
CA GLU A 102 0.49 -1.51 -7.83
C GLU A 102 -0.40 -1.57 -6.60
N ILE A 103 -0.78 -2.78 -6.21
CA ILE A 103 -1.43 -3.05 -4.94
C ILE A 103 -0.50 -3.86 -4.04
N TRP A 104 -0.35 -3.38 -2.81
CA TRP A 104 0.61 -3.86 -1.84
C TRP A 104 -0.12 -4.41 -0.62
N MET A 105 0.22 -5.63 -0.23
CA MET A 105 -0.13 -6.20 1.06
C MET A 105 1.11 -6.26 1.93
N MET A 106 1.14 -5.39 2.94
CA MET A 106 2.26 -5.32 3.87
C MET A 106 2.18 -6.49 4.85
N PHE A 107 3.32 -7.14 5.08
CA PHE A 107 3.43 -8.20 6.07
C PHE A 107 4.74 -8.14 6.82
N GLU A 108 4.75 -8.78 7.99
CA GLU A 108 5.95 -8.97 8.78
C GLU A 108 6.36 -10.43 8.73
N MET A 109 7.64 -10.67 8.49
CA MET A 109 8.22 -11.99 8.61
C MET A 109 8.75 -12.13 10.03
N GLU A 110 8.25 -13.14 10.74
CA GLU A 110 8.95 -13.63 11.93
C GLU A 110 10.21 -14.35 11.44
N GLU A 111 11.37 -13.86 11.88
CA GLU A 111 12.68 -14.43 11.59
C GLU A 111 12.93 -15.70 12.43
#